data_AF-A0AAU8HUQ9-F1
#
_entry.id   AF-A0AAU8HUQ9-F1
#
_cell.length_a   1.000
_cell.length_b   1.000
_cell.length_c   1.000
_cell.angle_alpha   90.00
_cell.angle_beta   90.00
_cell.angle_gamma   90.00
#
_symmetry.space_group_name_H-M   'P 1'
#
loop_
_entity.id
_entity.type
_entity.pdbx_description
1 polymer ?
#
loop_
_entity_poly.entity_id
_entity_poly.type
_entity_poly.pdbx_seq_one_letter_code
_entity_poly.pdbx_strand_id
1 'polypeptide(L)'
;MNLQINSIKGKVANSLYRIQMGWTLWYIGILLGIQVIVFYFTSDVQEANFNFMYFISQPSKIYMLVIGIILFFNFFGYFIKNGVTRKDYFVGSAIAAGGVALSIILIGLIISAIIYITGIFPSSLEMDIIDQSLGLVKQITALSLLLYGYYIAGWIVAAGFYGFSGWYKSASIVVAALFAGIINTIWQGDVDFPLYLVYSYSIRRWGLEYTYF
;
A
#
# COMPACT_ATOMS: atom_id res chain seq x y z
N MET A 1 -17.30 -19.82 -25.89
CA MET A 1 -17.18 -20.11 -24.44
C MET A 1 -16.16 -19.21 -23.71
N ASN A 2 -15.02 -18.86 -24.30
CA ASN A 2 -14.01 -17.96 -23.67
C ASN A 2 -14.48 -16.52 -23.37
N LEU A 3 -15.38 -15.96 -24.17
CA LEU A 3 -15.87 -14.58 -23.97
C LEU A 3 -16.68 -14.40 -22.68
N GLN A 4 -17.41 -15.43 -22.24
CA GLN A 4 -18.22 -15.35 -21.02
C GLN A 4 -17.38 -15.45 -19.74
N ILE A 5 -16.30 -16.23 -19.74
CA ILE A 5 -15.40 -16.37 -18.58
C ILE A 5 -14.62 -15.06 -18.33
N ASN A 6 -14.17 -14.38 -19.40
CA ASN A 6 -13.58 -13.05 -19.28
C ASN A 6 -14.57 -12.03 -18.72
N SER A 7 -15.86 -12.17 -19.05
CA SER A 7 -16.91 -11.30 -18.51
C SER A 7 -17.08 -11.45 -17.00
N ILE A 8 -16.95 -12.66 -16.42
CA ILE A 8 -17.16 -12.88 -14.98
C ILE A 8 -16.00 -12.28 -14.18
N LYS A 9 -14.75 -12.56 -14.57
CA LYS A 9 -13.57 -12.00 -13.90
C LYS A 9 -13.56 -10.48 -13.95
N GLY A 10 -13.87 -9.91 -15.13
CA GLY A 10 -13.96 -8.47 -15.30
C GLY A 10 -15.10 -7.84 -14.48
N LYS A 11 -16.25 -8.51 -14.37
CA LYS A 11 -17.35 -8.07 -13.50
C LYS A 11 -16.93 -8.06 -12.03
N VAL A 12 -16.32 -9.14 -11.55
CA VAL A 12 -15.83 -9.24 -10.16
C VAL A 12 -14.78 -8.17 -9.88
N ALA A 13 -13.82 -8.00 -10.79
CA ALA A 13 -12.78 -6.98 -10.68
C ALA A 13 -13.39 -5.57 -10.59
N ASN A 14 -14.31 -5.21 -11.49
CA ASN A 14 -14.96 -3.91 -11.50
C ASN A 14 -15.81 -3.69 -10.24
N SER A 15 -16.54 -4.71 -9.78
CA SER A 15 -17.31 -4.62 -8.53
C SER A 15 -16.42 -4.38 -7.31
N LEU A 16 -15.35 -5.18 -7.18
CA LEU A 16 -14.40 -5.04 -6.08
C LEU A 16 -13.65 -3.70 -6.15
N TYR A 17 -13.21 -3.28 -7.34
CA TYR A 17 -12.54 -2.01 -7.55
C TYR A 17 -13.44 -0.83 -7.14
N ARG A 18 -14.72 -0.83 -7.49
CA ARG A 18 -15.64 0.26 -7.10
C ARG A 18 -15.84 0.35 -5.59
N ILE A 19 -15.97 -0.79 -4.92
CA ILE A 19 -16.09 -0.85 -3.45
C ILE A 19 -14.81 -0.29 -2.81
N GLN A 20 -13.65 -0.77 -3.27
CA GLN A 20 -12.36 -0.33 -2.77
C GLN A 20 -12.12 1.16 -3.05
N MET A 21 -12.45 1.65 -4.23
CA MET A 21 -12.32 3.07 -4.58
C MET A 21 -13.23 3.96 -3.74
N GLY A 22 -14.44 3.51 -3.40
CA GLY A 22 -15.31 4.21 -2.47
C GLY A 22 -14.61 4.48 -1.14
N TRP A 23 -13.97 3.47 -0.55
CA TRP A 23 -13.19 3.62 0.68
C TRP A 23 -11.90 4.41 0.48
N THR A 24 -11.25 4.22 -0.67
CA THR A 24 -9.99 4.90 -1.00
C THR A 24 -10.19 6.41 -1.10
N LEU A 25 -11.30 6.87 -1.69
CA LEU A 25 -11.61 8.31 -1.77
C LEU A 25 -11.81 8.93 -0.39
N TRP A 26 -12.52 8.25 0.51
CA TRP A 26 -12.65 8.70 1.91
C TRP A 26 -11.30 8.74 2.62
N TYR A 27 -10.48 7.69 2.45
CA TYR A 27 -9.14 7.61 3.00
C TYR A 27 -8.24 8.77 2.52
N ILE A 28 -8.20 9.02 1.21
CA ILE A 28 -7.42 10.13 0.63
C ILE A 28 -7.93 11.49 1.14
N GLY A 29 -9.26 11.67 1.20
CA GLY A 29 -9.85 12.91 1.72
C GLY A 29 -9.47 13.18 3.18
N ILE A 30 -9.47 12.14 4.02
CA ILE A 30 -9.03 12.25 5.41
C ILE A 30 -7.55 12.63 5.49
N LEU A 31 -6.68 11.99 4.70
CA LEU A 31 -5.25 12.33 4.69
C LEU A 31 -5.00 13.76 4.23
N LEU A 32 -5.70 14.22 3.19
CA LEU A 32 -5.61 15.61 2.75
C LEU A 32 -6.03 16.56 3.87
N GLY A 33 -7.13 16.27 4.58
CA GLY A 33 -7.55 17.03 5.75
C GLY A 33 -6.50 17.06 6.85
N ILE A 34 -5.88 15.92 7.17
CA ILE A 34 -4.81 15.84 8.17
C ILE A 34 -3.60 16.68 7.75
N GLN A 35 -3.18 16.62 6.48
CA GLN A 35 -2.05 17.43 5.99
C GLN A 35 -2.34 18.93 6.17
N VAL A 36 -3.55 19.36 5.82
CA VAL A 36 -3.98 20.76 6.00
C VAL A 36 -3.92 21.16 7.47
N ILE A 37 -4.43 20.32 8.38
CA ILE A 37 -4.37 20.58 9.82
C ILE A 37 -2.91 20.67 10.29
N VAL A 38 -2.06 19.68 9.98
CA VAL A 38 -0.66 19.66 10.41
C VAL A 38 0.09 20.92 9.94
N PHE A 39 -0.14 21.35 8.70
CA PHE A 39 0.46 22.56 8.16
C PHE A 39 0.05 23.83 8.93
N TYR A 40 -1.23 23.97 9.30
CA TYR A 40 -1.70 25.15 10.04
C TYR A 40 -1.26 25.17 11.51
N PHE A 41 -1.09 23.99 12.13
CA PHE A 41 -0.83 23.89 13.57
C PHE A 41 0.65 23.68 13.92
N THR A 42 1.52 23.38 12.96
CA THR A 42 2.94 23.07 13.21
C THR A 42 3.86 24.04 12.48
N SER A 43 4.51 24.94 13.22
CA SER A 43 5.41 25.97 12.70
C SER A 43 6.60 25.40 11.94
N ASP A 44 7.17 24.29 12.42
CA ASP A 44 8.37 23.65 11.83
C ASP A 44 8.12 23.08 10.43
N VAL A 45 6.85 22.79 10.10
CA VAL A 45 6.46 22.22 8.79
C VAL A 45 6.30 23.32 7.74
N GLN A 46 6.24 24.60 8.13
CA GLN A 46 6.17 25.71 7.18
C GLN A 46 7.52 25.94 6.47
N GLU A 47 8.62 25.54 7.11
CA GLU A 47 9.97 25.65 6.53
C GLU A 47 10.41 24.38 5.79
N ALA A 48 9.80 23.24 6.09
CA ALA A 48 10.04 21.97 5.39
C ALA A 48 9.13 21.84 4.16
N ASN A 49 9.71 21.67 2.96
CA ASN A 49 8.97 21.38 1.72
C ASN A 49 8.21 20.04 1.82
N PHE A 50 7.03 20.05 2.43
CA PHE A 50 6.29 18.84 2.76
C PHE A 50 5.46 18.35 1.57
N ASN A 51 6.02 17.42 0.80
CA ASN A 51 5.36 16.85 -0.37
C ASN A 51 4.20 15.92 0.03
N PHE A 52 2.99 16.19 -0.49
CA PHE A 52 1.82 15.34 -0.26
C PHE A 52 2.03 13.90 -0.72
N MET A 53 2.77 13.70 -1.81
CA MET A 53 3.05 12.38 -2.36
C MET A 53 3.85 11.51 -1.37
N TYR A 54 4.80 12.10 -0.68
CA TYR A 54 5.51 11.41 0.40
C TYR A 54 4.56 11.10 1.55
N PHE A 55 3.77 12.08 1.98
CA PHE A 55 2.81 11.94 3.08
C PHE A 55 1.75 10.85 2.84
N ILE A 56 1.18 10.74 1.63
CA ILE A 56 0.19 9.71 1.31
C ILE A 56 0.82 8.33 1.12
N SER A 57 2.07 8.25 0.66
CA SER A 57 2.72 6.97 0.32
C SER A 57 2.91 6.06 1.54
N GLN A 58 3.27 6.62 2.70
CA GLN A 58 3.54 5.87 3.93
C GLN A 58 2.30 5.18 4.52
N PRO A 59 1.21 5.91 4.86
CA PRO A 59 -0.02 5.28 5.35
C PRO A 59 -0.68 4.39 4.29
N SER A 60 -0.44 4.61 3.00
CA SER A 60 -1.05 3.80 1.92
C SER A 60 -0.57 2.36 1.93
N LYS A 61 0.65 2.10 2.41
CA LYS A 61 1.18 0.74 2.61
C LYS A 61 0.27 -0.05 3.57
N ILE A 62 0.00 0.53 4.75
CA ILE A 62 -0.84 -0.10 5.78
C ILE A 62 -2.29 -0.17 5.31
N TYR A 63 -2.80 0.89 4.69
CA TYR A 63 -4.13 0.90 4.10
C TYR A 63 -4.32 -0.30 3.16
N MET A 64 -3.46 -0.46 2.15
CA MET A 64 -3.55 -1.55 1.17
C MET A 64 -3.51 -2.94 1.82
N LEU A 65 -2.68 -3.12 2.85
CA LEU A 65 -2.65 -4.34 3.65
C LEU A 65 -4.00 -4.61 4.34
N VAL A 66 -4.57 -3.59 4.99
CA VAL A 66 -5.85 -3.69 5.70
C VAL A 66 -7.00 -4.01 4.74
N ILE A 67 -7.09 -3.33 3.59
CA ILE A 67 -8.16 -3.63 2.61
C ILE A 67 -7.99 -5.05 2.05
N GLY A 68 -6.76 -5.51 1.84
CA GLY A 68 -6.49 -6.89 1.43
C GLY A 68 -7.09 -7.92 2.39
N ILE A 69 -6.94 -7.67 3.70
CA ILE A 69 -7.52 -8.53 4.75
C ILE A 69 -9.05 -8.46 4.73
N ILE A 70 -9.61 -7.26 4.77
CA ILE A 70 -11.07 -7.03 4.87
C ILE A 70 -11.79 -7.65 3.68
N LEU A 71 -11.26 -7.48 2.47
CA LEU A 71 -11.93 -7.97 1.27
C LEU A 71 -12.03 -9.48 1.22
N PHE A 72 -10.97 -10.15 1.67
CA PHE A 72 -10.95 -11.60 1.75
C PHE A 72 -12.06 -12.08 2.69
N PHE A 73 -12.14 -11.58 3.92
CA PHE A 73 -13.15 -12.08 4.87
C PHE A 73 -14.58 -11.73 4.48
N ASN A 74 -14.83 -10.52 3.99
CA ASN A 74 -16.19 -10.06 3.74
C ASN A 74 -16.73 -10.51 2.37
N PHE A 75 -15.90 -10.48 1.33
CA PHE A 75 -16.39 -10.67 -0.04
C PHE A 75 -16.05 -12.03 -0.64
N PHE A 76 -15.02 -12.73 -0.17
CA PHE A 76 -14.68 -14.06 -0.69
C PHE A 76 -15.87 -15.02 -0.59
N GLY A 77 -16.44 -15.15 0.61
CA GLY A 77 -17.61 -16.00 0.84
C GLY A 77 -18.84 -15.53 0.09
N TYR A 78 -19.06 -14.22 -0.02
CA TYR A 78 -20.19 -13.64 -0.75
C TYR A 78 -20.17 -14.00 -2.24
N PHE A 79 -19.04 -13.80 -2.91
CA PHE A 79 -18.93 -14.10 -4.35
C PHE A 79 -19.01 -15.61 -4.62
N ILE A 80 -18.45 -16.45 -3.76
CA ILE A 80 -18.51 -17.91 -3.92
C ILE A 80 -19.95 -18.42 -3.76
N LYS A 81 -20.70 -17.91 -2.78
CA LYS A 81 -22.12 -18.26 -2.58
C LYS A 81 -22.98 -17.84 -3.78
N ASN A 82 -22.59 -16.78 -4.50
CA ASN A 82 -23.23 -16.32 -5.72
C ASN A 82 -22.69 -16.99 -7.00
N GLY A 83 -22.02 -18.14 -6.89
CA GLY A 83 -21.61 -18.97 -8.03
C GLY A 83 -20.29 -18.57 -8.70
N VAL A 84 -19.52 -17.65 -8.12
CA VAL A 84 -18.17 -17.32 -8.61
C VAL A 84 -17.16 -18.36 -8.13
N THR A 85 -16.31 -18.86 -9.03
CA THR A 85 -15.26 -19.81 -8.63
C THR A 85 -14.19 -19.12 -7.79
N ARG A 86 -13.53 -19.87 -6.88
CA ARG A 86 -12.42 -19.34 -6.05
C ARG A 86 -11.34 -18.69 -6.92
N LYS A 87 -10.98 -19.33 -8.04
CA LYS A 87 -9.96 -18.84 -8.98
C LYS A 87 -10.37 -17.51 -9.61
N ASP A 88 -11.62 -17.39 -10.05
CA ASP A 88 -12.10 -16.15 -10.70
C ASP A 88 -12.18 -14.99 -9.71
N TYR A 89 -12.52 -15.26 -8.45
CA TYR A 89 -12.46 -14.26 -7.39
C TYR A 89 -11.03 -13.76 -7.17
N PHE A 90 -10.05 -14.65 -6.98
CA PHE A 90 -8.66 -14.22 -6.75
C PHE A 90 -8.10 -13.43 -7.93
N VAL A 91 -8.36 -13.86 -9.17
CA VAL A 91 -7.93 -13.12 -10.36
C VAL A 91 -8.61 -11.76 -10.44
N GLY A 92 -9.93 -11.70 -10.20
CA GLY A 92 -10.67 -10.44 -10.21
C GLY A 92 -10.19 -9.48 -9.12
N SER A 93 -9.93 -10.00 -7.92
CA SER A 93 -9.46 -9.22 -6.78
C SER A 93 -8.02 -8.72 -6.97
N ALA A 94 -7.14 -9.51 -7.60
CA ALA A 94 -5.79 -9.08 -7.99
C ALA A 94 -5.84 -7.91 -8.99
N ILE A 95 -6.67 -8.02 -10.03
CA ILE A 95 -6.85 -6.96 -11.04
C ILE A 95 -7.40 -5.69 -10.37
N ALA A 96 -8.39 -5.84 -9.49
CA ALA A 96 -8.96 -4.70 -8.75
C ALA A 96 -7.91 -3.99 -7.89
N ALA A 97 -7.10 -4.75 -7.14
CA ALA A 97 -6.07 -4.20 -6.28
C ALA A 97 -4.96 -3.47 -7.05
N GLY A 98 -4.54 -4.00 -8.20
CA GLY A 98 -3.61 -3.30 -9.09
C GLY A 98 -4.19 -1.98 -9.59
N GLY A 99 -5.48 -1.96 -9.93
CA GLY A 99 -6.21 -0.74 -10.27
C GLY A 99 -6.20 0.29 -9.14
N VAL A 100 -6.55 -0.13 -7.92
CA VAL A 100 -6.59 0.77 -6.75
C VAL A 100 -5.21 1.30 -6.39
N ALA A 101 -4.18 0.45 -6.41
CA ALA A 101 -2.81 0.86 -6.15
C ALA A 101 -2.37 1.97 -7.13
N LEU A 102 -2.63 1.79 -8.43
CA LEU A 102 -2.37 2.82 -9.44
C LEU A 102 -3.21 4.07 -9.20
N SER A 103 -4.49 3.94 -8.86
CA SER A 103 -5.36 5.08 -8.59
C SER A 103 -4.89 5.93 -7.40
N ILE A 104 -4.43 5.32 -6.31
CA ILE A 104 -3.89 6.05 -5.16
C ILE A 104 -2.70 6.93 -5.60
N ILE A 105 -1.77 6.34 -6.36
CA ILE A 105 -0.57 7.05 -6.85
C ILE A 105 -0.94 8.18 -7.81
N LEU A 106 -1.86 7.93 -8.76
CA LEU A 106 -2.29 8.95 -9.72
C LEU A 106 -3.05 10.09 -9.05
N ILE A 107 -3.96 9.77 -8.11
CA ILE A 107 -4.71 10.80 -7.37
C ILE A 107 -3.76 11.61 -6.48
N GLY A 108 -2.82 10.94 -5.79
CA GLY A 108 -1.79 11.61 -5.00
C GLY A 108 -0.95 12.58 -5.85
N LEU A 109 -0.52 12.16 -7.04
CA LEU A 109 0.23 12.99 -7.97
C LEU A 109 -0.59 14.18 -8.47
N ILE A 110 -1.87 13.97 -8.83
CA ILE A 110 -2.77 15.06 -9.25
C ILE A 110 -2.94 16.08 -8.13
N ILE A 111 -3.19 15.63 -6.90
CA ILE A 111 -3.34 16.52 -5.74
C ILE A 111 -2.04 17.28 -5.49
N SER A 112 -0.89 16.60 -5.51
CA SER A 112 0.42 17.24 -5.34
C SER A 112 0.68 18.29 -6.42
N ALA A 113 0.30 18.02 -7.67
CA ALA A 113 0.42 18.96 -8.77
C ALA A 113 -0.49 20.19 -8.58
N ILE A 114 -1.73 19.99 -8.11
CA ILE A 114 -2.65 21.08 -7.80
C ILE A 114 -2.08 21.95 -6.67
N ILE A 115 -1.58 21.34 -5.59
CA ILE A 115 -0.97 22.07 -4.47
C ILE A 115 0.23 22.90 -4.95
N TYR A 116 1.10 22.30 -5.76
CA TYR A 116 2.27 22.99 -6.32
C TYR A 116 1.87 24.19 -7.18
N ILE A 117 0.91 24.02 -8.10
CA ILE A 117 0.48 25.09 -9.01
C ILE A 117 -0.22 26.22 -8.24
N THR A 118 -1.03 25.88 -7.24
CA THR A 118 -1.77 26.87 -6.46
C THR A 118 -0.89 27.63 -5.47
N GLY A 119 0.27 27.08 -5.12
CA GLY A 119 1.20 27.70 -4.17
C GLY A 119 0.62 27.86 -2.76
N ILE A 120 -0.46 27.15 -2.43
CA ILE A 120 -1.12 27.23 -1.13
C ILE A 120 -0.19 26.73 -0.02
N PHE A 121 0.66 25.75 -0.34
CA PHE A 121 1.67 25.18 0.55
C PHE A 121 3.04 25.16 -0.13
N PRO A 122 4.15 25.39 0.61
CA PRO A 122 5.48 25.13 0.12
C PRO A 122 5.60 23.63 -0.17
N SER A 123 5.61 23.30 -1.46
CA SER A 123 5.61 21.93 -1.96
C SER A 123 6.57 21.85 -3.14
N SER A 124 7.23 20.70 -3.27
CA SER A 124 8.00 20.34 -4.46
C SER A 124 7.26 19.27 -5.25
N LEU A 125 7.43 19.26 -6.57
CA LEU A 125 7.01 18.14 -7.42
C LEU A 125 8.00 16.97 -7.37
N GLU A 126 9.13 17.17 -6.72
CA GLU A 126 10.16 16.16 -6.56
C GLU A 126 9.62 15.04 -5.66
N MET A 127 9.40 13.87 -6.28
CA MET A 127 9.13 12.63 -5.57
C MET A 127 10.45 12.11 -5.01
N ASP A 128 10.89 12.66 -3.90
CA ASP A 128 12.13 12.23 -3.21
C ASP A 128 11.92 10.90 -2.44
N ILE A 129 11.20 9.97 -3.06
CA ILE A 129 10.77 8.68 -2.49
C ILE A 129 11.60 7.54 -3.09
N ILE A 130 12.07 7.70 -4.33
CA ILE A 130 12.89 6.72 -5.04
C ILE A 130 13.83 7.53 -5.95
N ASP A 131 15.14 7.31 -5.79
CA ASP A 131 16.28 7.89 -6.55
C ASP A 131 15.86 8.86 -7.68
N GLN A 132 16.23 10.13 -7.53
CA GLN A 132 15.91 11.24 -8.44
C GLN A 132 16.37 11.00 -9.89
N SER A 133 17.23 10.01 -10.13
CA SER A 133 17.65 9.57 -11.46
C SER A 133 16.56 8.83 -12.27
N LEU A 134 15.49 8.38 -11.61
CA LEU A 134 14.41 7.62 -12.24
C LEU A 134 13.30 8.55 -12.76
N GLY A 135 13.02 8.51 -14.06
CA GLY A 135 11.90 9.26 -14.64
C GLY A 135 10.55 8.88 -13.99
N LEU A 136 9.60 9.84 -13.97
CA LEU A 136 8.27 9.74 -13.31
C LEU A 136 7.54 8.41 -13.53
N VAL A 137 7.62 7.83 -14.73
CA VAL A 137 7.00 6.54 -15.06
C VAL A 137 7.54 5.40 -14.20
N LYS A 138 8.85 5.37 -13.96
CA LYS A 138 9.50 4.35 -13.13
C LYS A 138 9.07 4.50 -11.67
N GLN A 139 8.98 5.73 -11.16
CA GLN A 139 8.53 6.01 -9.80
C GLN A 139 7.05 5.61 -9.60
N ILE A 140 6.16 5.99 -10.51
CA ILE A 140 4.74 5.58 -10.47
C ILE A 140 4.61 4.06 -10.48
N THR A 141 5.36 3.40 -11.38
CA THR A 141 5.35 1.94 -11.49
C THR A 141 5.83 1.31 -10.18
N ALA A 142 6.99 1.73 -9.68
CA ALA A 142 7.58 1.23 -8.44
C ALA A 142 6.64 1.39 -7.23
N LEU A 143 6.08 2.58 -7.03
CA LEU A 143 5.16 2.85 -5.92
C LEU A 143 3.86 2.05 -6.04
N SER A 144 3.32 1.90 -7.26
CA SER A 144 2.13 1.07 -7.47
C SER A 144 2.38 -0.41 -7.19
N LEU A 145 3.55 -0.94 -7.58
CA LEU A 145 3.96 -2.31 -7.29
C LEU A 145 4.21 -2.52 -5.79
N LEU A 146 4.81 -1.54 -5.11
CA LEU A 146 4.99 -1.53 -3.67
C LEU A 146 3.64 -1.65 -2.95
N LEU A 147 2.68 -0.77 -3.27
CA LEU A 147 1.33 -0.80 -2.71
C LEU A 147 0.59 -2.11 -3.02
N TYR A 148 0.75 -2.63 -4.23
CA TYR A 148 0.20 -3.92 -4.62
C TYR A 148 0.81 -5.07 -3.80
N GLY A 149 2.10 -5.00 -3.50
CA GLY A 149 2.79 -5.93 -2.59
C GLY A 149 2.17 -5.94 -1.19
N TYR A 150 1.91 -4.77 -0.60
CA TYR A 150 1.26 -4.69 0.71
C TYR A 150 -0.16 -5.29 0.71
N TYR A 151 -0.89 -5.15 -0.39
CA TYR A 151 -2.19 -5.82 -0.56
C TYR A 151 -2.07 -7.35 -0.56
N ILE A 152 -1.06 -7.90 -1.26
CA ILE A 152 -0.76 -9.33 -1.23
C ILE A 152 -0.37 -9.78 0.19
N ALA A 153 0.37 -8.96 0.93
CA ALA A 153 0.66 -9.24 2.35
C ALA A 153 -0.63 -9.40 3.16
N GLY A 154 -1.63 -8.54 2.92
CA GLY A 154 -2.97 -8.66 3.51
C GLY A 154 -3.67 -9.98 3.16
N TRP A 155 -3.55 -10.45 1.92
CA TRP A 155 -4.05 -11.79 1.53
C TRP A 155 -3.36 -12.93 2.27
N ILE A 156 -2.03 -12.85 2.48
CA ILE A 156 -1.28 -13.87 3.22
C ILE A 156 -1.81 -13.96 4.66
N VAL A 157 -2.04 -12.82 5.30
CA VAL A 157 -2.66 -12.78 6.63
C VAL A 157 -4.04 -13.43 6.60
N ALA A 158 -4.93 -12.98 5.72
CA ALA A 158 -6.31 -13.47 5.67
C ALA A 158 -6.41 -14.97 5.36
N ALA A 159 -5.61 -15.46 4.42
CA ALA A 159 -5.57 -16.87 4.06
C ALA A 159 -5.13 -17.75 5.24
N GLY A 160 -4.13 -17.31 6.02
CA GLY A 160 -3.69 -18.02 7.22
C GLY A 160 -4.79 -18.16 8.28
N PHE A 161 -5.61 -17.13 8.44
CA PHE A 161 -6.72 -17.12 9.40
C PHE A 161 -7.96 -17.88 8.91
N TYR A 162 -8.19 -17.98 7.60
CA TYR A 162 -9.35 -18.64 7.01
C TYR A 162 -9.26 -20.18 7.04
N GLY A 163 -8.06 -20.73 6.82
CA GLY A 163 -7.89 -22.18 6.60
C GLY A 163 -7.41 -22.99 7.79
N PHE A 164 -6.65 -22.39 8.72
CA PHE A 164 -5.90 -23.15 9.73
C PHE A 164 -6.39 -22.89 11.16
N SER A 165 -6.47 -23.93 11.98
CA SER A 165 -6.71 -23.83 13.43
C SER A 165 -5.37 -23.79 14.19
N GLY A 166 -5.34 -23.11 15.34
CA GLY A 166 -4.17 -23.07 16.23
C GLY A 166 -3.12 -22.00 15.86
N TRP A 167 -1.85 -22.29 16.17
CA TRP A 167 -0.72 -21.37 16.11
C TRP A 167 -0.32 -20.93 14.68
N TYR A 168 -0.77 -21.65 13.64
CA TYR A 168 -0.50 -21.29 12.25
C TYR A 168 -1.08 -19.91 11.86
N LYS A 169 -2.09 -19.42 12.60
CA LYS A 169 -2.66 -18.07 12.40
C LYS A 169 -1.68 -16.95 12.76
N SER A 170 -0.89 -17.11 13.82
CA SER A 170 0.13 -16.11 14.17
C SER A 170 1.33 -16.20 13.23
N ALA A 171 1.65 -17.39 12.73
CA ALA A 171 2.72 -17.58 11.74
C ALA A 171 2.45 -16.81 10.43
N SER A 172 1.20 -16.74 9.96
CA SER A 172 0.88 -16.00 8.73
C SER A 172 1.12 -14.49 8.87
N ILE A 173 0.93 -13.92 10.07
CA ILE A 173 1.27 -12.51 10.36
C ILE A 173 2.76 -12.29 10.20
N VAL A 174 3.58 -13.18 10.77
CA VAL A 174 5.04 -13.09 10.67
C VAL A 174 5.48 -13.20 9.20
N VAL A 175 4.92 -14.15 8.45
CA VAL A 175 5.23 -14.30 7.01
C VAL A 175 4.84 -13.06 6.22
N ALA A 176 3.65 -12.49 6.47
CA ALA A 176 3.21 -11.27 5.81
C ALA A 176 4.09 -10.06 6.18
N ALA A 177 4.52 -9.93 7.43
CA ALA A 177 5.41 -8.87 7.88
C ALA A 177 6.81 -8.98 7.24
N LEU A 178 7.36 -10.20 7.15
CA LEU A 178 8.62 -10.45 6.44
C LEU A 178 8.50 -10.13 4.96
N PHE A 179 7.41 -10.56 4.32
CA PHE A 179 7.14 -10.24 2.91
C PHE A 179 7.04 -8.73 2.68
N ALA A 180 6.30 -8.01 3.53
CA ALA A 180 6.19 -6.55 3.47
C ALA A 180 7.56 -5.87 3.66
N GLY A 181 8.36 -6.32 4.63
CA GLY A 181 9.71 -5.80 4.86
C GLY A 181 10.67 -6.03 3.69
N ILE A 182 10.64 -7.21 3.07
CA ILE A 182 11.42 -7.51 1.86
C ILE A 182 11.01 -6.59 0.72
N ILE A 183 9.71 -6.45 0.46
CA ILE A 183 9.21 -5.56 -0.59
C ILE A 183 9.63 -4.12 -0.32
N ASN A 184 9.51 -3.65 0.92
CA ASN A 184 9.92 -2.29 1.28
C ASN A 184 11.41 -2.06 0.99
N THR A 185 12.26 -3.01 1.39
CA THR A 185 13.71 -2.95 1.18
C THR A 185 14.06 -2.94 -0.31
N ILE A 186 13.38 -3.75 -1.12
CA ILE A 186 13.61 -3.82 -2.57
C ILE A 186 13.30 -2.48 -3.26
N TRP A 187 12.24 -1.79 -2.82
CA TRP A 187 11.74 -0.60 -3.53
C TRP A 187 12.20 0.74 -2.97
N GLN A 188 12.35 0.85 -1.64
CA GLN A 188 12.73 2.11 -0.98
C GLN A 188 14.17 2.09 -0.48
N GLY A 189 14.86 0.95 -0.46
CA GLY A 189 16.19 0.83 0.14
C GLY A 189 16.21 0.96 1.67
N ASP A 190 15.11 1.44 2.27
CA ASP A 190 14.94 1.61 3.71
C ASP A 190 14.52 0.32 4.40
N VAL A 191 15.22 0.02 5.49
CA VAL A 191 15.03 -1.16 6.33
C VAL A 191 14.04 -0.83 7.46
N ASP A 192 12.74 -1.02 7.20
CA ASP A 192 11.68 -0.75 8.18
C ASP A 192 11.60 -1.81 9.32
N PHE A 193 10.83 -1.46 10.36
CA PHE A 193 10.80 -1.98 11.74
C PHE A 193 10.85 -3.51 12.01
N PRO A 194 10.41 -4.46 11.16
CA PRO A 194 10.63 -5.89 11.46
C PRO A 194 12.07 -6.35 11.16
N LEU A 195 12.71 -5.80 10.12
CA LEU A 195 14.07 -6.18 9.75
C LEU A 195 15.12 -5.44 10.59
N TYR A 196 14.82 -4.22 11.04
CA TYR A 196 15.68 -3.50 11.98
C TYR A 196 15.88 -4.26 13.30
N LEU A 197 14.85 -4.93 13.84
CA LEU A 197 14.99 -5.74 15.06
C LEU A 197 15.90 -6.96 14.83
N VAL A 198 15.80 -7.62 13.68
CA VAL A 198 16.66 -8.75 13.33
C VAL A 198 18.10 -8.30 13.04
N TYR A 199 18.25 -7.17 12.36
CA TYR A 199 19.53 -6.57 11.99
C TYR A 199 20.27 -5.98 13.20
N SER A 200 19.58 -5.23 14.07
CA SER A 200 20.16 -4.75 15.32
C SER A 200 20.49 -5.89 16.28
N TYR A 201 19.66 -6.95 16.33
CA TYR A 201 19.99 -8.15 17.11
C TYR A 201 21.21 -8.89 16.56
N SER A 202 21.37 -8.99 15.24
CA SER A 202 22.55 -9.61 14.64
C SER A 202 23.81 -8.75 14.88
N ILE A 203 23.76 -7.43 14.69
CA ILE A 203 24.87 -6.51 14.99
C ILE A 203 25.27 -6.61 16.47
N ARG A 204 24.29 -6.56 17.39
CA ARG A 204 24.53 -6.66 18.83
C ARG A 204 25.11 -8.02 19.23
N ARG A 205 24.80 -9.09 18.49
CA ARG A 205 25.35 -10.44 18.71
C ARG A 205 26.80 -10.60 18.20
N TRP A 206 27.22 -9.80 17.23
CA TRP A 206 28.56 -9.85 16.64
C TRP A 206 29.52 -8.75 17.14
N GLY A 207 29.11 -7.95 18.14
CA GLY A 207 30.01 -7.00 18.81
C GLY A 207 30.52 -5.85 17.93
N LEU A 208 29.84 -5.55 16.82
CA LEU A 208 30.19 -4.43 15.95
C LEU A 208 29.41 -3.18 16.39
N GLU A 209 29.76 -2.64 17.55
CA GLU A 209 29.39 -1.27 17.92
C GLU A 209 30.23 -0.32 17.06
N TYR A 210 29.68 0.14 15.93
CA TYR A 210 30.18 1.37 15.33
C TYR A 210 29.56 2.53 16.09
N THR A 211 30.34 3.11 17.00
CA THR A 211 30.14 4.45 17.56
C THR A 211 30.00 5.45 16.41
N TYR A 212 28.80 6.01 16.22
CA TYR A 212 28.60 7.19 15.40
C TYR A 212 28.70 8.42 16.33
N PHE A 213 29.66 9.30 16.05
CA PHE A 213 29.62 10.72 16.41
C PHE A 213 28.79 11.48 15.37
#